data_AF-A0A7G2DY96-F1
#
_entry.id   AF-A0A7G2DY96-F1
#
_cell.length_a   1.000
_cell.length_b   1.000
_cell.length_c   1.000
_cell.angle_alpha   90.00
_cell.angle_beta   90.00
_cell.angle_gamma   90.00
#
_symmetry.space_group_name_H-M   'P 1'
#
loop_
_entity.id
_entity.type
_entity.pdbx_description
1 polymer ?
#
loop_
_entity_poly.entity_id
_entity_poly.type
_entity_poly.pdbx_seq_one_letter_code
_entity_poly.pdbx_strand_id
1 'polypeptide(L)'
;MAAHKTSEYPPLISMLIMFIIVLESTIINARELRPSDHGLEYYYEPGESSEMTSFFGPPSSNDLTSISSPSSSILPSAVKSPMKTLSKDQDDDRVMNHVLVVGSLVCGLSGVALMVASALIYFLGYPKTQNSSVNCDHIHNNTKSITMSHSAVSQAGAVSVSIGNERSLRRSVFKQNNSISFNNKSWSSSLALNQKTASIRDGKRYTNTTICMSVQQTSSSKVTVSPIELEDPKDPPLNLYKPKESYTAKIVSVERVVGPKAPGETCHIVIDHDGNLPYWEGQSYGVIPPGENPKKPGAPHNVRLYSIASTRYGDFFDGKTASLCVRRAVYYDPETGKEDPSKNGVCSNFLCDSKPGDKIQITGPSGKVMLLPESDPNATHIMIATGTGVAPYRGYLRRMFMENVPNKTFSGLAWLFLGVANTDSLLYDDEFTKYLKDHPDNFRFDKALSREEKNKKGGKMYVQDKIEEYSDEIFKLLDNGAHIYFCGLKGMMPGIQDTLKRVAEERGESWDLKLSQLRKNKQWHVEVY
;
A
#
# COMPACT_ATOMS: atom_id res chain seq x y z
N MET A 1 63.96 31.07 38.10
CA MET A 1 62.88 31.67 37.28
C MET A 1 62.04 30.55 36.71
N ALA A 2 60.75 30.59 37.03
CA ALA A 2 59.57 29.95 36.44
C ALA A 2 59.68 28.56 35.77
N ALA A 3 59.00 27.60 36.41
CA ALA A 3 58.47 26.39 35.77
C ALA A 3 57.31 26.74 34.82
N HIS A 4 57.26 26.11 33.64
CA HIS A 4 56.01 25.99 32.88
C HIS A 4 55.78 24.51 32.55
N LYS A 5 54.84 23.94 33.30
CA LYS A 5 54.31 22.59 33.15
C LYS A 5 53.22 22.68 32.07
N THR A 6 53.42 22.07 30.90
CA THR A 6 52.38 21.91 29.89
C THR A 6 51.39 20.87 30.39
N SER A 7 50.22 21.34 30.80
CA SER A 7 49.07 20.52 31.20
C SER A 7 48.44 19.92 29.96
N GLU A 8 48.61 18.61 29.77
CA GLU A 8 47.70 17.79 28.98
C GLU A 8 46.29 17.94 29.55
N TYR A 9 45.34 18.42 28.74
CA TYR A 9 43.91 18.31 29.00
C TYR A 9 43.32 17.19 28.11
N PRO A 10 42.28 16.48 28.59
CA PRO A 10 42.04 15.06 28.33
C PRO A 10 41.17 14.78 27.09
N PRO A 11 40.98 13.50 26.71
CA PRO A 11 40.22 13.00 25.53
C PRO A 11 38.73 13.41 25.43
N LEU A 12 38.24 14.25 26.33
CA LEU A 12 36.84 14.69 26.39
C LEU A 12 36.45 15.60 25.22
N ILE A 13 37.34 16.48 24.75
CA ILE A 13 37.04 17.36 23.60
C ILE A 13 36.95 16.53 22.31
N SER A 14 37.83 15.54 22.15
CA SER A 14 37.79 14.61 21.00
C SER A 14 36.53 13.72 21.03
N MET A 15 36.14 13.23 22.21
CA MET A 15 34.87 12.50 22.36
C MET A 15 33.65 13.39 22.10
N LEU A 16 33.65 14.65 22.54
CA LEU A 16 32.54 15.57 22.30
C LEU A 16 32.38 15.88 20.81
N ILE A 17 33.49 16.07 20.08
CA ILE A 17 33.48 16.29 18.63
C ILE A 17 32.98 15.04 17.90
N MET A 18 33.44 13.84 18.28
CA MET A 18 32.91 12.59 17.71
C MET A 18 31.43 12.37 18.03
N PHE A 19 30.98 12.75 19.22
CA PHE A 19 29.58 12.65 19.63
C PHE A 19 28.70 13.65 18.86
N ILE A 20 29.18 14.87 18.60
CA ILE A 20 28.50 15.87 17.76
C ILE A 20 28.42 15.38 16.30
N ILE A 21 29.49 14.79 15.75
CA ILE A 21 29.49 14.22 14.40
C ILE A 21 28.51 13.03 14.30
N VAL A 22 28.44 12.18 15.33
CA VAL A 22 27.46 11.07 15.41
C VAL A 22 26.03 11.59 15.58
N LEU A 23 25.83 12.67 16.33
CA LEU A 23 24.52 13.33 16.46
C LEU A 23 24.08 14.01 15.16
N GLU A 24 24.97 14.71 14.46
CA GLU A 24 24.66 15.30 13.15
C GLU A 24 24.39 14.21 12.11
N SER A 25 25.15 13.12 12.09
CA SER A 25 24.91 12.01 11.16
C SER A 25 23.67 11.18 11.51
N THR A 26 23.25 11.10 12.78
CA THR A 26 21.96 10.51 13.16
C THR A 26 20.77 11.45 12.91
N ILE A 27 20.93 12.77 13.07
CA ILE A 27 19.92 13.78 12.71
C ILE A 27 19.76 13.90 11.17
N ILE A 28 20.83 13.72 10.40
CA ILE A 28 20.78 13.64 8.93
C ILE A 28 20.09 12.34 8.48
N ASN A 29 20.27 11.22 9.19
CA ASN A 29 19.55 9.96 8.92
C ASN A 29 18.10 9.94 9.45
N ALA A 30 17.74 10.83 10.37
CA ALA A 30 16.38 10.98 10.91
C ALA A 30 15.53 12.04 10.19
N ARG A 31 16.08 12.75 9.21
CA ARG A 31 15.29 13.43 8.18
C ARG A 31 15.02 12.46 7.04
N GLU A 32 13.99 11.63 7.21
CA GLU A 32 13.29 11.07 6.06
C GLU A 32 12.97 12.24 5.10
N LEU A 33 13.64 12.23 3.95
CA LEU A 33 13.36 13.10 2.82
C LEU A 33 11.97 12.77 2.29
N ARG A 34 10.92 13.31 2.91
CA ARG A 34 9.57 13.37 2.33
C ARG A 34 8.88 14.71 2.64
N PRO A 35 9.25 15.81 1.96
CA PRO A 35 8.26 16.81 1.59
C PRO A 35 7.37 16.18 0.50
N SER A 36 6.19 15.75 0.90
CA SER A 36 5.17 15.19 0.02
C SER A 36 4.33 16.31 -0.61
N ASP A 37 4.97 17.07 -1.50
CA ASP A 37 4.28 17.98 -2.41
C ASP A 37 4.34 17.41 -3.82
N HIS A 38 3.30 16.65 -4.17
CA HIS A 38 2.89 16.55 -5.55
C HIS A 38 2.49 17.97 -5.98
N GLY A 39 3.31 18.60 -6.82
CA GLY A 39 3.22 20.01 -7.15
C GLY A 39 1.92 20.44 -7.83
N LEU A 40 0.88 20.65 -7.02
CA LEU A 40 -0.24 21.57 -7.26
C LEU A 40 -0.58 22.21 -5.90
N GLU A 41 -0.13 23.45 -5.69
CA GLU A 41 -0.71 24.32 -4.67
C GLU A 41 -2.16 24.60 -5.09
N TYR A 42 -3.12 23.98 -4.41
CA TYR A 42 -4.50 24.43 -4.44
C TYR A 42 -4.66 25.50 -3.36
N TYR A 43 -4.69 26.76 -3.77
CA TYR A 43 -5.15 27.85 -2.93
C TYR A 43 -6.63 27.61 -2.61
N TYR A 44 -6.92 27.35 -1.33
CA TYR A 44 -8.27 27.44 -0.77
C TYR A 44 -8.28 28.68 0.12
N GLU A 45 -8.88 29.77 -0.36
CA GLU A 45 -9.32 30.85 0.53
C GLU A 45 -10.73 30.52 1.05
N PRO A 46 -11.02 30.78 2.34
CA PRO A 46 -12.25 30.34 2.97
C PRO A 46 -13.42 31.24 2.59
N GLY A 47 -14.34 30.73 1.76
CA GLY A 47 -15.63 31.37 1.52
C GLY A 47 -16.61 31.06 2.66
N GLU A 48 -17.05 32.13 3.33
CA GLU A 48 -18.16 32.13 4.28
C GLU A 48 -19.44 31.55 3.67
N SER A 49 -20.17 30.82 4.49
CA SER A 49 -21.47 30.24 4.19
C SER A 49 -22.54 31.30 3.92
N SER A 50 -23.21 31.26 2.76
CA SER A 50 -24.63 31.61 2.67
C SER A 50 -25.29 30.99 1.42
N GLU A 51 -26.36 30.25 1.71
CA GLU A 51 -27.58 29.95 0.93
C GLU A 51 -27.57 29.55 -0.57
N MET A 52 -28.39 28.52 -0.80
CA MET A 52 -28.85 27.98 -2.09
C MET A 52 -29.49 29.05 -2.98
N THR A 53 -29.27 28.96 -4.30
CA THR A 53 -30.31 28.67 -5.32
C THR A 53 -29.80 28.96 -6.75
N SER A 54 -30.33 28.18 -7.70
CA SER A 54 -30.39 28.43 -9.16
C SER A 54 -29.11 28.24 -10.00
N PHE A 55 -29.00 27.06 -10.61
CA PHE A 55 -28.08 26.77 -11.72
C PHE A 55 -28.83 26.10 -12.88
N PHE A 56 -29.97 26.68 -13.27
CA PHE A 56 -30.65 26.36 -14.53
C PHE A 56 -30.68 27.60 -15.41
N GLY A 57 -30.00 27.55 -16.55
CA GLY A 57 -30.13 28.56 -17.61
C GLY A 57 -31.43 28.34 -18.41
N PRO A 58 -32.07 29.41 -18.93
CA PRO A 58 -33.26 29.28 -19.76
C PRO A 58 -32.91 29.17 -21.26
N PRO A 59 -33.78 28.57 -22.09
CA PRO A 59 -33.67 28.64 -23.54
C PRO A 59 -34.26 29.95 -24.10
N SER A 60 -33.79 30.28 -25.30
CA SER A 60 -34.13 31.38 -26.21
C SER A 60 -35.59 31.82 -26.30
N SER A 61 -35.84 33.14 -26.37
CA SER A 61 -36.65 33.77 -27.44
C SER A 61 -36.64 35.32 -27.36
N ASN A 62 -36.27 35.90 -28.51
CA ASN A 62 -36.75 37.10 -29.20
C ASN A 62 -37.18 38.38 -28.46
N ASP A 63 -36.53 39.45 -28.93
CA ASP A 63 -37.09 40.68 -29.49
C ASP A 63 -37.31 41.94 -28.63
N LEU A 64 -36.58 42.97 -29.12
CA LEU A 64 -36.97 44.36 -29.36
C LEU A 64 -36.84 45.40 -28.22
N THR A 65 -35.84 46.28 -28.45
CA THR A 65 -35.90 47.77 -28.41
C THR A 65 -36.31 48.45 -27.10
N SER A 66 -35.73 49.55 -26.63
CA SER A 66 -34.70 50.50 -27.08
C SER A 66 -34.63 51.61 -26.01
N ILE A 67 -33.66 52.52 -26.17
CA ILE A 67 -33.67 53.94 -25.71
C ILE A 67 -32.90 54.31 -24.42
N SER A 68 -31.74 54.91 -24.70
CA SER A 68 -31.12 56.15 -24.17
C SER A 68 -30.62 56.29 -22.72
N SER A 69 -29.32 56.59 -22.65
CA SER A 69 -28.55 57.40 -21.68
C SER A 69 -29.08 58.86 -21.54
N PRO A 70 -28.43 59.81 -20.81
CA PRO A 70 -27.39 59.73 -19.76
C PRO A 70 -27.59 60.72 -18.56
N SER A 71 -26.63 60.70 -17.61
CA SER A 71 -25.97 61.88 -17.00
C SER A 71 -26.22 62.29 -15.51
N SER A 72 -25.09 62.33 -14.77
CA SER A 72 -24.56 63.45 -13.95
C SER A 72 -24.83 63.60 -12.43
N SER A 73 -23.77 64.13 -11.77
CA SER A 73 -23.65 64.80 -10.46
C SER A 73 -23.60 63.91 -9.20
N ILE A 74 -22.47 63.76 -8.47
CA ILE A 74 -21.61 64.68 -7.68
C ILE A 74 -22.25 65.14 -6.35
N LEU A 75 -21.59 64.67 -5.27
CA LEU A 75 -21.70 64.99 -3.83
C LEU A 75 -21.49 66.47 -3.46
N PRO A 76 -21.86 66.85 -2.21
CA PRO A 76 -20.82 67.38 -1.32
C PRO A 76 -20.89 66.94 0.16
N SER A 77 -19.72 67.00 0.80
CA SER A 77 -19.36 66.91 2.24
C SER A 77 -20.03 68.01 3.10
N ALA A 78 -20.07 68.08 4.44
CA ALA A 78 -19.39 67.45 5.59
C ALA A 78 -20.19 67.80 6.89
N VAL A 79 -19.88 67.18 8.05
CA VAL A 79 -19.56 67.83 9.36
C VAL A 79 -19.51 66.82 10.55
N LYS A 80 -18.29 66.60 11.06
CA LYS A 80 -17.75 66.48 12.44
C LYS A 80 -18.38 65.58 13.55
N SER A 81 -17.69 64.44 13.82
CA SER A 81 -16.99 63.94 15.06
C SER A 81 -17.58 64.12 16.49
N PRO A 82 -17.19 63.34 17.56
CA PRO A 82 -16.09 62.35 17.67
C PRO A 82 -16.42 61.04 18.47
N MET A 83 -15.70 59.93 18.26
CA MET A 83 -15.56 58.88 19.31
C MET A 83 -14.30 58.01 19.16
N LYS A 84 -13.70 57.70 20.32
CA LYS A 84 -12.40 57.08 20.64
C LYS A 84 -11.97 55.85 19.83
N THR A 85 -10.73 55.86 19.36
CA THR A 85 -9.93 54.67 19.02
C THR A 85 -9.23 54.12 20.26
N LEU A 86 -9.49 52.86 20.60
CA LEU A 86 -8.73 52.08 21.59
C LEU A 86 -7.95 50.99 20.83
N SER A 87 -6.63 51.16 20.75
CA SER A 87 -5.68 50.18 20.24
C SER A 87 -5.48 49.08 21.27
N LYS A 88 -5.84 47.84 20.95
CA LYS A 88 -5.53 46.65 21.75
C LYS A 88 -5.27 45.47 20.82
N ASP A 89 -4.06 45.40 20.27
CA ASP A 89 -3.57 44.26 19.46
C ASP A 89 -2.03 44.15 19.48
N GLN A 90 -1.38 44.58 20.57
CA GLN A 90 0.09 44.52 20.69
C GLN A 90 0.62 43.85 21.96
N ASP A 91 -0.26 43.36 22.85
CA ASP A 91 0.16 42.75 24.13
C ASP A 91 0.10 41.21 24.16
N ASP A 92 -0.74 40.56 23.34
CA ASP A 92 -0.90 39.09 23.38
C ASP A 92 0.29 38.33 22.76
N ASP A 93 1.00 38.91 21.79
CA ASP A 93 2.16 38.30 21.15
C ASP A 93 3.40 38.25 22.06
N ARG A 94 3.50 39.16 23.04
CA ARG A 94 4.61 39.14 24.02
C ARG A 94 4.40 38.06 25.08
N VAL A 95 3.17 37.84 25.50
CA VAL A 95 2.83 36.84 26.52
C VAL A 95 3.05 35.43 25.98
N MET A 96 2.64 35.16 24.74
CA MET A 96 2.77 33.82 24.15
C MET A 96 4.23 33.42 23.89
N ASN A 97 5.07 34.37 23.48
CA ASN A 97 6.51 34.14 23.34
C ASN A 97 7.19 33.87 24.69
N HIS A 98 6.78 34.53 25.77
CA HIS A 98 7.32 34.25 27.11
C HIS A 98 6.92 32.87 27.63
N VAL A 99 5.68 32.44 27.38
CA VAL A 99 5.18 31.10 27.77
C VAL A 99 5.91 30.00 27.00
N LEU A 100 6.16 30.18 25.70
CA LEU A 100 6.91 29.23 24.87
C LEU A 100 8.39 29.14 25.26
N VAL A 101 9.02 30.26 25.64
CA VAL A 101 10.41 30.29 26.11
C VAL A 101 10.55 29.61 27.48
N VAL A 102 9.61 29.85 28.41
CA VAL A 102 9.61 29.19 29.73
C VAL A 102 9.33 27.69 29.59
N GLY A 103 8.39 27.28 28.73
CA GLY A 103 8.12 25.87 28.46
C GLY A 103 9.33 25.12 27.89
N SER A 104 10.09 25.75 27.00
CA SER A 104 11.31 25.19 26.42
C SER A 104 12.44 25.04 27.44
N LEU A 105 12.56 25.99 28.37
CA LEU A 105 13.58 25.95 29.44
C LEU A 105 13.31 24.82 30.45
N VAL A 106 12.05 24.62 30.83
CA VAL A 106 11.64 23.56 31.76
C VAL A 106 11.82 22.17 31.14
N CYS A 107 11.52 22.03 29.84
CA CYS A 107 11.75 20.78 29.12
C CYS A 107 13.26 20.48 28.94
N GLY A 108 14.08 21.50 28.71
CA GLY A 108 15.54 21.35 28.62
C GLY A 108 16.19 20.89 29.93
N LEU A 109 15.83 21.53 31.05
CA LEU A 109 16.42 21.20 32.36
C LEU A 109 16.02 19.81 32.87
N SER A 110 14.78 19.39 32.62
CA SER A 110 14.31 18.03 32.97
C SER A 110 14.99 16.94 32.12
N GLY A 111 15.21 17.19 30.83
CA GLY A 111 15.96 16.28 29.95
C GLY A 111 17.40 16.08 30.39
N VAL A 112 18.10 17.16 30.78
CA VAL A 112 19.49 17.08 31.28
C VAL A 112 19.56 16.31 32.59
N ALA A 113 18.61 16.52 33.51
CA ALA A 113 18.56 15.78 34.77
C ALA A 113 18.37 14.27 34.56
N LEU A 114 17.51 13.87 33.62
CA LEU A 114 17.27 12.45 33.27
C LEU A 114 18.49 11.79 32.63
N MET A 115 19.22 12.53 31.78
CA MET A 115 20.48 12.07 31.18
C MET A 115 21.56 11.84 32.25
N VAL A 116 21.72 12.77 33.20
CA VAL A 116 22.68 12.62 34.30
C VAL A 116 22.30 11.44 35.20
N ALA A 117 21.01 11.27 35.51
CA ALA A 117 20.53 10.13 36.30
C ALA A 117 20.80 8.79 35.61
N SER A 118 20.55 8.67 34.29
CA SER A 118 20.87 7.47 33.52
C SER A 118 22.36 7.18 33.48
N ALA A 119 23.21 8.20 33.31
CA ALA A 119 24.65 8.04 33.34
C ALA A 119 25.14 7.54 34.70
N LEU A 120 24.62 8.09 35.81
CA LEU A 120 24.97 7.65 37.16
C LEU A 120 24.54 6.20 37.42
N ILE A 121 23.37 5.77 36.95
CA ILE A 121 22.93 4.37 37.05
C ILE A 121 23.86 3.45 36.23
N TYR A 122 24.26 3.87 35.04
CA TYR A 122 25.18 3.09 34.20
C TYR A 122 26.57 2.94 34.83
N PHE A 123 27.11 4.01 35.43
CA PHE A 123 28.44 4.00 36.04
C PHE A 123 28.49 3.34 37.42
N LEU A 124 27.40 3.38 38.20
CA LEU A 124 27.35 2.78 39.55
C LEU A 124 26.73 1.37 39.55
N GLY A 125 26.03 0.97 38.49
CA GLY A 125 25.29 -0.30 38.41
C GLY A 125 26.03 -1.50 37.81
N TYR A 126 27.25 -1.32 37.29
CA TYR A 126 28.03 -2.41 36.70
C TYR A 126 29.32 -2.72 37.48
N PRO A 127 29.29 -3.67 38.42
CA PRO A 127 30.51 -4.28 38.94
C PRO A 127 31.17 -5.14 37.83
N LYS A 128 32.38 -4.74 37.41
CA LYS A 128 33.26 -5.51 36.51
C LYS A 128 33.51 -6.90 37.07
N THR A 129 32.97 -7.93 36.43
CA THR A 129 33.38 -9.33 36.65
C THR A 129 34.69 -9.57 35.90
N GLN A 130 35.71 -10.02 36.62
CA GLN A 130 37.04 -10.32 36.08
C GLN A 130 37.04 -11.56 35.19
N ASN A 131 37.84 -11.49 34.13
CA ASN A 131 38.27 -12.61 33.30
C ASN A 131 38.97 -13.69 34.14
N SER A 132 38.58 -14.94 33.96
CA SER A 132 39.42 -16.11 34.26
C SER A 132 39.52 -17.00 33.02
N SER A 133 40.73 -17.06 32.51
CA SER A 133 41.25 -17.98 31.50
C SER A 133 41.14 -19.44 31.96
N VAL A 134 40.60 -20.32 31.11
CA VAL A 134 40.78 -21.77 31.25
C VAL A 134 41.47 -22.32 30.00
N ASN A 135 42.62 -22.93 30.27
CA ASN A 135 43.53 -23.63 29.38
C ASN A 135 42.92 -24.99 28.96
N CYS A 136 43.17 -25.45 27.73
CA CYS A 136 42.90 -26.83 27.31
C CYS A 136 44.00 -27.31 26.37
N ASP A 137 44.93 -28.08 26.92
CA ASP A 137 45.89 -28.90 26.16
C ASP A 137 45.35 -30.33 26.01
N HIS A 138 45.52 -30.85 24.79
CA HIS A 138 45.72 -32.24 24.34
C HIS A 138 45.04 -33.44 25.04
N ILE A 139 44.37 -34.30 24.25
CA ILE A 139 44.74 -35.72 24.03
C ILE A 139 44.14 -36.24 22.71
N HIS A 140 44.90 -37.13 22.08
CA HIS A 140 44.85 -37.63 20.71
C HIS A 140 44.17 -39.02 20.64
N ASN A 141 43.51 -39.31 19.50
CA ASN A 141 43.25 -40.61 18.84
C ASN A 141 42.65 -41.80 19.63
N ASN A 142 41.59 -42.45 19.10
CA ASN A 142 41.77 -43.59 18.18
C ASN A 142 40.48 -44.11 17.52
N THR A 143 40.69 -44.80 16.40
CA THR A 143 39.71 -45.31 15.42
C THR A 143 39.49 -46.82 15.59
N LYS A 144 38.27 -47.30 15.27
CA LYS A 144 37.90 -48.57 14.55
C LYS A 144 36.83 -49.46 15.23
N SER A 145 35.70 -49.57 14.51
CA SER A 145 35.05 -50.78 13.98
C SER A 145 34.96 -52.05 14.84
N ILE A 146 33.72 -52.49 15.14
CA ILE A 146 33.32 -53.90 15.22
C ILE A 146 31.92 -54.07 14.59
N THR A 147 31.79 -55.16 13.84
CA THR A 147 30.67 -55.61 12.99
C THR A 147 29.92 -56.78 13.68
N MET A 148 28.65 -56.99 13.28
CA MET A 148 27.85 -58.25 13.31
C MET A 148 27.28 -58.73 14.68
N SER A 149 26.08 -59.31 14.84
CA SER A 149 24.92 -59.62 13.96
C SER A 149 23.84 -60.40 14.75
N HIS A 150 22.61 -60.48 14.21
CA HIS A 150 21.51 -61.47 14.42
C HIS A 150 20.60 -61.34 15.68
N SER A 151 19.26 -61.49 15.68
CA SER A 151 18.17 -61.90 14.74
C SER A 151 16.81 -61.46 15.35
N ALA A 152 15.86 -60.84 14.63
CA ALA A 152 14.77 -61.35 13.76
C ALA A 152 13.46 -61.80 14.47
N VAL A 153 12.30 -61.22 14.06
CA VAL A 153 10.98 -61.83 13.65
C VAL A 153 10.03 -60.65 13.29
N SER A 154 9.76 -60.36 12.00
CA SER A 154 8.60 -60.72 11.13
C SER A 154 7.29 -59.94 11.43
N GLN A 155 6.56 -59.33 10.49
CA GLN A 155 6.10 -59.81 9.18
C GLN A 155 5.99 -58.71 8.09
N ALA A 156 6.07 -59.14 6.83
CA ALA A 156 5.93 -58.38 5.59
C ALA A 156 4.86 -59.00 4.68
N GLY A 157 4.46 -58.29 3.62
CA GLY A 157 3.72 -58.85 2.49
C GLY A 157 3.64 -57.94 1.26
N ALA A 158 4.53 -58.15 0.30
CA ALA A 158 4.39 -57.88 -1.14
C ALA A 158 4.89 -59.17 -1.85
N VAL A 159 4.38 -59.66 -2.99
CA VAL A 159 4.65 -59.27 -4.39
C VAL A 159 3.99 -60.36 -5.28
N SER A 160 3.61 -60.08 -6.53
CA SER A 160 3.88 -61.01 -7.65
C SER A 160 3.86 -60.34 -9.04
N VAL A 161 4.82 -60.72 -9.88
CA VAL A 161 4.88 -60.61 -11.35
C VAL A 161 5.36 -61.97 -11.87
N SER A 162 4.93 -62.39 -13.06
CA SER A 162 5.49 -63.53 -13.83
C SER A 162 5.46 -63.28 -15.35
N ILE A 163 6.20 -64.11 -16.10
CA ILE A 163 7.02 -63.86 -17.31
C ILE A 163 6.47 -64.51 -18.62
N GLY A 164 6.83 -63.92 -19.80
CA GLY A 164 7.08 -64.57 -21.13
C GLY A 164 5.84 -64.87 -22.02
N ASN A 165 5.80 -64.75 -23.37
CA ASN A 165 6.75 -64.76 -24.52
C ASN A 165 5.98 -64.05 -25.70
N GLU A 166 6.52 -63.30 -26.68
CA GLU A 166 7.27 -63.72 -27.88
C GLU A 166 7.68 -62.49 -28.74
N ARG A 167 8.65 -62.69 -29.64
CA ARG A 167 9.30 -61.71 -30.54
C ARG A 167 8.42 -61.27 -31.72
N SER A 168 8.54 -60.01 -32.15
CA SER A 168 8.70 -59.63 -33.57
C SER A 168 9.01 -58.13 -33.73
N LEU A 169 9.98 -57.85 -34.60
CA LEU A 169 10.50 -56.55 -35.01
C LEU A 169 9.48 -55.73 -35.82
N ARG A 170 9.45 -54.41 -35.65
CA ARG A 170 9.55 -53.44 -36.77
C ARG A 170 9.83 -52.01 -36.30
N ARG A 171 10.72 -51.39 -37.05
CA ARG A 171 11.27 -50.04 -36.96
C ARG A 171 10.42 -49.10 -37.84
N SER A 172 10.07 -47.90 -37.37
CA SER A 172 10.22 -46.66 -38.16
C SER A 172 9.91 -45.40 -37.34
N VAL A 173 10.84 -44.47 -37.44
CA VAL A 173 10.79 -43.06 -37.07
C VAL A 173 9.80 -42.32 -37.96
N PHE A 174 9.00 -41.37 -37.42
CA PHE A 174 8.71 -40.10 -38.11
C PHE A 174 8.30 -39.00 -37.12
N LYS A 175 8.84 -37.80 -37.38
CA LYS A 175 8.71 -36.53 -36.64
C LYS A 175 7.28 -35.97 -36.69
N GLN A 176 6.89 -35.24 -35.64
CA GLN A 176 5.66 -34.45 -35.59
C GLN A 176 6.00 -32.99 -35.21
N ASN A 177 5.71 -32.06 -36.11
CA ASN A 177 5.61 -30.62 -35.83
C ASN A 177 4.14 -30.33 -35.48
N ASN A 178 3.88 -29.65 -34.36
CA ASN A 178 2.55 -29.14 -34.02
C ASN A 178 2.58 -27.61 -34.01
N SER A 179 1.77 -27.02 -34.88
CA SER A 179 1.26 -25.65 -34.78
C SER A 179 -0.26 -25.73 -34.69
N ILE A 180 -0.87 -25.21 -33.62
CA ILE A 180 -2.33 -25.11 -33.51
C ILE A 180 -2.69 -23.68 -33.09
N SER A 181 -3.41 -23.00 -33.99
CA SER A 181 -4.16 -21.77 -33.72
C SER A 181 -5.56 -22.12 -33.21
N PHE A 182 -6.08 -21.38 -32.23
CA PHE A 182 -7.48 -21.47 -31.82
C PHE A 182 -8.27 -20.25 -32.31
N ASN A 183 -9.35 -20.54 -33.03
CA ASN A 183 -10.34 -19.59 -33.48
C ASN A 183 -11.68 -19.88 -32.79
N ASN A 184 -12.42 -18.81 -32.53
CA ASN A 184 -13.67 -18.69 -31.79
C ASN A 184 -14.74 -19.76 -32.03
N LYS A 185 -15.53 -20.06 -30.98
CA LYS A 185 -17.00 -20.00 -31.03
C LYS A 185 -17.66 -20.06 -29.64
N SER A 186 -18.76 -19.34 -29.52
CA SER A 186 -19.58 -19.15 -28.32
C SER A 186 -20.55 -20.32 -28.10
N TRP A 187 -20.99 -20.50 -26.85
CA TRP A 187 -22.25 -21.16 -26.56
C TRP A 187 -22.88 -20.61 -25.28
N SER A 188 -24.10 -20.09 -25.42
CA SER A 188 -25.04 -19.75 -24.34
C SER A 188 -25.94 -20.95 -24.03
N SER A 189 -26.17 -21.27 -22.75
CA SER A 189 -27.24 -22.19 -22.37
C SER A 189 -28.05 -21.63 -21.20
N SER A 190 -29.27 -21.23 -21.52
CA SER A 190 -30.39 -21.01 -20.61
C SER A 190 -30.98 -22.36 -20.17
N LEU A 191 -31.24 -22.53 -18.87
CA LEU A 191 -31.98 -23.67 -18.34
C LEU A 191 -33.38 -23.20 -17.92
N ALA A 192 -34.39 -23.72 -18.63
CA ALA A 192 -35.79 -23.58 -18.31
C ALA A 192 -36.21 -24.69 -17.32
N LEU A 193 -36.81 -24.27 -16.20
CA LEU A 193 -37.43 -25.14 -15.20
C LEU A 193 -38.83 -25.52 -15.68
N ASN A 194 -39.13 -26.82 -15.80
CA ASN A 194 -40.48 -27.30 -16.07
C ASN A 194 -40.87 -28.32 -14.99
N GLN A 195 -41.80 -27.92 -14.11
CA GLN A 195 -42.41 -28.80 -13.11
C GLN A 195 -43.54 -29.60 -13.77
N LYS A 196 -43.52 -30.92 -13.61
CA LYS A 196 -44.66 -31.79 -13.92
C LYS A 196 -44.98 -32.63 -12.69
N THR A 197 -46.17 -32.40 -12.15
CA THR A 197 -46.77 -33.11 -11.04
C THR A 197 -47.31 -34.47 -11.49
N ALA A 198 -47.02 -35.53 -10.74
CA ALA A 198 -47.76 -36.79 -10.78
C ALA A 198 -47.78 -37.39 -9.37
N SER A 199 -48.98 -37.62 -8.84
CA SER A 199 -49.23 -38.23 -7.54
C SER A 199 -49.24 -39.76 -7.63
N ILE A 200 -48.52 -40.45 -6.75
CA ILE A 200 -48.86 -41.80 -6.30
C ILE A 200 -48.54 -41.89 -4.80
N ARG A 201 -49.53 -42.32 -4.01
CA ARG A 201 -49.39 -42.70 -2.59
C ARG A 201 -48.84 -44.13 -2.53
N ASP A 202 -47.79 -44.35 -1.75
CA ASP A 202 -47.73 -45.51 -0.86
C ASP A 202 -46.66 -45.33 0.23
N GLY A 203 -47.01 -45.73 1.44
CA GLY A 203 -46.24 -45.44 2.65
C GLY A 203 -45.14 -46.46 2.95
N LYS A 204 -44.00 -45.98 3.46
CA LYS A 204 -43.17 -46.67 4.47
C LYS A 204 -42.06 -45.75 5.01
N ARG A 205 -42.04 -45.67 6.35
CA ARG A 205 -40.97 -45.37 7.32
C ARG A 205 -39.73 -44.56 6.90
N TYR A 206 -39.51 -43.50 7.67
CA TYR A 206 -38.32 -42.68 7.86
C TYR A 206 -36.97 -43.41 7.82
N THR A 207 -36.07 -42.88 6.99
CA THR A 207 -34.66 -42.65 7.34
C THR A 207 -34.28 -41.28 6.78
N ASN A 208 -34.04 -40.29 7.65
CA ASN A 208 -33.44 -39.02 7.26
C ASN A 208 -31.96 -39.28 6.93
N THR A 209 -31.67 -39.63 5.68
CA THR A 209 -30.30 -39.60 5.17
C THR A 209 -29.99 -38.16 4.83
N THR A 210 -29.42 -37.43 5.79
CA THR A 210 -28.71 -36.19 5.50
C THR A 210 -27.53 -36.54 4.61
N ILE A 211 -27.69 -36.37 3.31
CA ILE A 211 -26.57 -36.39 2.37
C ILE A 211 -25.83 -35.07 2.61
N CYS A 212 -24.82 -35.09 3.48
CA CYS A 212 -23.81 -34.05 3.50
C CYS A 212 -23.07 -34.12 2.15
N MET A 213 -23.54 -33.36 1.17
CA MET A 213 -22.74 -33.07 -0.01
C MET A 213 -21.61 -32.16 0.46
N SER A 214 -20.47 -32.77 0.85
CA SER A 214 -19.21 -32.05 0.87
C SER A 214 -18.95 -31.65 -0.58
N VAL A 215 -19.28 -30.41 -0.92
CA VAL A 215 -18.74 -29.77 -2.11
C VAL A 215 -17.25 -29.66 -1.81
N GLN A 216 -16.48 -30.62 -2.31
CA GLN A 216 -15.04 -30.43 -2.44
C GLN A 216 -14.89 -29.23 -3.38
N GLN A 217 -14.71 -28.04 -2.79
CA GLN A 217 -14.27 -26.86 -3.52
C GLN A 217 -13.00 -27.28 -4.24
N THR A 218 -13.09 -27.42 -5.56
CA THR A 218 -11.92 -27.55 -6.41
C THR A 218 -11.23 -26.19 -6.42
N SER A 219 -10.48 -25.89 -5.36
CA SER A 219 -9.60 -24.72 -5.36
C SER A 219 -8.63 -24.89 -6.51
N SER A 220 -8.55 -23.90 -7.40
CA SER A 220 -7.52 -23.90 -8.43
C SER A 220 -6.16 -23.99 -7.74
N SER A 221 -5.30 -24.90 -8.19
CA SER A 221 -3.96 -25.04 -7.64
C SER A 221 -3.22 -23.70 -7.72
N LYS A 222 -2.69 -23.24 -6.59
CA LYS A 222 -1.83 -22.06 -6.51
C LYS A 222 -0.66 -22.16 -7.49
N VAL A 223 -0.24 -21.02 -8.04
CA VAL A 223 0.83 -20.89 -9.03
C VAL A 223 2.18 -21.09 -8.34
N THR A 224 3.03 -21.97 -8.89
CA THR A 224 4.41 -22.15 -8.41
C THR A 224 5.24 -20.90 -8.69
N VAL A 225 5.96 -20.44 -7.69
CA VAL A 225 6.83 -19.25 -7.76
C VAL A 225 8.30 -19.62 -7.58
N SER A 226 9.19 -18.81 -8.14
CA SER A 226 10.65 -18.95 -8.03
C SER A 226 11.32 -17.58 -8.14
N PRO A 227 12.54 -17.37 -7.59
CA PRO A 227 13.32 -18.26 -6.73
C PRO A 227 12.83 -18.22 -5.27
N ILE A 228 12.80 -19.38 -4.57
CA ILE A 228 12.24 -19.47 -3.21
C ILE A 228 13.06 -18.71 -2.17
N GLU A 229 14.33 -18.46 -2.47
CA GLU A 229 15.31 -17.72 -1.68
C GLU A 229 14.86 -16.27 -1.38
N LEU A 230 13.86 -15.73 -2.09
CA LEU A 230 13.22 -14.45 -1.78
C LEU A 230 12.45 -14.45 -0.45
N GLU A 231 12.25 -15.61 0.17
CA GLU A 231 11.67 -15.76 1.51
C GLU A 231 12.71 -15.79 2.64
N ASP A 232 14.01 -15.95 2.32
CA ASP A 232 15.09 -16.09 3.31
C ASP A 232 15.40 -14.81 4.10
N PRO A 233 15.36 -13.60 3.52
CA PRO A 233 15.65 -12.37 4.26
C PRO A 233 14.69 -12.18 5.45
N LYS A 234 15.23 -11.77 6.61
CA LYS A 234 14.43 -11.47 7.81
C LYS A 234 13.89 -10.05 7.85
N ASP A 235 14.53 -9.15 7.13
CA ASP A 235 14.20 -7.73 7.07
C ASP A 235 13.92 -7.34 5.62
N PRO A 236 12.98 -6.40 5.40
CA PRO A 236 12.68 -5.90 4.06
C PRO A 236 13.90 -5.14 3.50
N PRO A 237 14.21 -5.29 2.20
CA PRO A 237 15.23 -4.48 1.56
C PRO A 237 14.82 -3.00 1.57
N LEU A 238 15.79 -2.11 1.77
CA LEU A 238 15.54 -0.66 1.82
C LEU A 238 16.69 0.10 1.20
N ASN A 239 16.34 1.04 0.31
CA ASN A 239 17.26 1.99 -0.30
C ASN A 239 18.50 1.33 -0.91
N LEU A 240 18.32 0.15 -1.54
CA LEU A 240 19.40 -0.58 -2.22
C LEU A 240 20.04 0.30 -3.29
N TYR A 241 19.21 1.04 -4.03
CA TYR A 241 19.65 2.05 -5.00
C TYR A 241 19.16 3.44 -4.59
N LYS A 242 20.09 4.40 -4.59
CA LYS A 242 19.85 5.80 -4.22
C LYS A 242 19.77 6.67 -5.46
N PRO A 243 19.24 7.90 -5.41
CA PRO A 243 19.08 8.74 -6.60
C PRO A 243 20.38 9.03 -7.36
N LYS A 244 21.52 9.13 -6.66
CA LYS A 244 22.84 9.35 -7.28
C LYS A 244 23.38 8.11 -8.01
N GLU A 245 22.97 6.92 -7.57
CA GLU A 245 23.40 5.62 -8.07
C GLU A 245 22.14 4.79 -8.30
N SER A 246 21.31 5.24 -9.23
CA SER A 246 20.04 4.58 -9.58
C SER A 246 20.31 3.35 -10.43
N TYR A 247 19.44 2.35 -10.31
CA TYR A 247 19.49 1.17 -11.16
C TYR A 247 18.82 1.43 -12.50
N THR A 248 19.42 0.96 -13.58
CA THR A 248 18.86 1.05 -14.93
C THR A 248 18.07 -0.23 -15.23
N ALA A 249 16.77 -0.19 -15.00
CA ALA A 249 15.85 -1.28 -15.32
C ALA A 249 15.31 -1.14 -16.76
N LYS A 250 14.57 -2.15 -17.22
CA LYS A 250 13.94 -2.16 -18.55
C LYS A 250 12.44 -2.34 -18.44
N ILE A 251 11.70 -1.62 -19.27
CA ILE A 251 10.25 -1.81 -19.42
C ILE A 251 9.99 -3.11 -20.18
N VAL A 252 9.15 -3.98 -19.62
CA VAL A 252 8.70 -5.22 -20.27
C VAL A 252 7.40 -4.97 -21.02
N SER A 253 6.42 -4.35 -20.36
CA SER A 253 5.13 -4.02 -20.96
C SER A 253 4.50 -2.81 -20.29
N VAL A 254 3.62 -2.13 -21.04
CA VAL A 254 2.77 -1.03 -20.57
C VAL A 254 1.39 -1.26 -21.15
N GLU A 255 0.41 -1.45 -20.29
CA GLU A 255 -0.97 -1.76 -20.68
C GLU A 255 -1.95 -0.82 -19.99
N ARG A 256 -2.87 -0.25 -20.76
CA ARG A 256 -3.99 0.51 -20.18
C ARG A 256 -4.96 -0.46 -19.51
N VAL A 257 -5.24 -0.24 -18.23
CA VAL A 257 -6.10 -1.11 -17.41
C VAL A 257 -7.48 -0.52 -17.10
N VAL A 258 -7.88 0.51 -17.84
CA VAL A 258 -9.17 1.19 -17.69
C VAL A 258 -9.89 1.34 -19.03
N GLY A 259 -11.22 1.26 -19.00
CA GLY A 259 -12.10 1.42 -20.15
C GLY A 259 -12.16 2.86 -20.70
N PRO A 260 -12.84 3.06 -21.83
CA PRO A 260 -12.92 4.35 -22.53
C PRO A 260 -13.65 5.45 -21.74
N LYS A 261 -14.57 5.10 -20.83
CA LYS A 261 -15.33 6.08 -20.02
C LYS A 261 -14.63 6.46 -18.70
N ALA A 262 -13.46 5.90 -18.42
CA ALA A 262 -12.68 6.32 -17.27
C ALA A 262 -12.27 7.80 -17.41
N PRO A 263 -12.29 8.60 -16.33
CA PRO A 263 -11.99 10.03 -16.40
C PRO A 263 -10.51 10.35 -16.68
N GLY A 264 -9.66 9.35 -16.68
CA GLY A 264 -8.25 9.45 -16.98
C GLY A 264 -7.67 8.06 -17.17
N GLU A 265 -6.50 7.99 -17.78
CA GLU A 265 -5.81 6.73 -18.02
C GLU A 265 -5.06 6.26 -16.77
N THR A 266 -5.22 4.97 -16.47
CA THR A 266 -4.36 4.24 -15.54
C THR A 266 -3.72 3.09 -16.30
N CYS A 267 -2.41 2.96 -16.19
CA CYS A 267 -1.62 1.91 -16.82
C CYS A 267 -1.05 0.95 -15.79
N HIS A 268 -0.90 -0.29 -16.21
CA HIS A 268 -0.11 -1.31 -15.55
C HIS A 268 1.21 -1.44 -16.29
N ILE A 269 2.32 -1.32 -15.55
CA ILE A 269 3.66 -1.22 -16.12
C ILE A 269 4.52 -2.29 -15.50
N VAL A 270 4.99 -3.24 -16.30
CA VAL A 270 5.89 -4.30 -15.85
C VAL A 270 7.33 -3.92 -16.16
N ILE A 271 8.18 -4.02 -15.16
CA ILE A 271 9.57 -3.57 -15.16
C ILE A 271 10.47 -4.76 -14.83
N ASP A 272 11.46 -5.02 -15.66
CA ASP A 272 12.53 -5.98 -15.44
C ASP A 272 13.67 -5.34 -14.66
N HIS A 273 13.89 -5.84 -13.44
CA HIS A 273 15.01 -5.49 -12.58
C HIS A 273 16.06 -6.60 -12.47
N ASP A 274 15.91 -7.69 -13.23
CA ASP A 274 16.80 -8.86 -13.30
C ASP A 274 17.18 -9.46 -11.93
N GLY A 275 16.30 -9.29 -10.93
CA GLY A 275 16.53 -9.75 -9.56
C GLY A 275 17.42 -8.85 -8.72
N ASN A 276 17.90 -7.72 -9.25
CA ASN A 276 18.82 -6.81 -8.55
C ASN A 276 18.11 -5.86 -7.58
N LEU A 277 16.80 -5.66 -7.73
CA LEU A 277 16.00 -4.85 -6.81
C LEU A 277 14.88 -5.68 -6.18
N PRO A 278 15.19 -6.70 -5.36
CA PRO A 278 14.15 -7.40 -4.63
C PRO A 278 13.41 -6.43 -3.69
N TYR A 279 12.14 -6.71 -3.42
CA TYR A 279 11.25 -5.94 -2.57
C TYR A 279 10.28 -6.86 -1.85
N TRP A 280 9.63 -6.36 -0.81
CA TRP A 280 8.51 -7.00 -0.16
C TRP A 280 7.20 -6.34 -0.54
N GLU A 281 6.10 -7.08 -0.40
CA GLU A 281 4.77 -6.59 -0.73
C GLU A 281 4.43 -5.32 0.06
N GLY A 282 3.90 -4.34 -0.68
CA GLY A 282 3.52 -3.02 -0.19
C GLY A 282 4.68 -2.02 0.02
N GLN A 283 5.90 -2.36 -0.41
CA GLN A 283 6.94 -1.36 -0.64
C GLN A 283 6.69 -0.54 -1.90
N SER A 284 7.47 0.54 -2.05
CA SER A 284 7.43 1.44 -3.20
C SER A 284 8.77 1.49 -3.93
N TYR A 285 8.73 1.63 -5.25
CA TYR A 285 9.88 2.05 -6.06
C TYR A 285 9.86 3.54 -6.33
N GLY A 286 11.04 4.14 -6.38
CA GLY A 286 11.21 5.50 -6.82
C GLY A 286 11.70 5.57 -8.27
N VAL A 287 11.00 6.29 -9.13
CA VAL A 287 11.37 6.49 -10.53
C VAL A 287 11.92 7.89 -10.73
N ILE A 288 13.04 7.99 -11.44
CA ILE A 288 13.61 9.26 -11.91
C ILE A 288 13.29 9.38 -13.41
N PRO A 289 12.36 10.28 -13.80
CA PRO A 289 12.08 10.47 -15.22
C PRO A 289 13.26 11.15 -15.93
N PRO A 290 13.41 10.94 -17.25
CA PRO A 290 14.45 11.61 -18.03
C PRO A 290 14.20 13.12 -18.09
N GLY A 291 15.27 13.90 -18.28
CA GLY A 291 15.21 15.35 -18.37
C GLY A 291 15.81 16.07 -17.16
N GLU A 292 15.80 17.40 -17.23
CA GLU A 292 16.36 18.28 -16.21
C GLU A 292 15.29 18.82 -15.27
N ASN A 293 15.65 19.00 -14.01
CA ASN A 293 14.78 19.61 -13.02
C ASN A 293 14.51 21.08 -13.36
N PRO A 294 13.25 21.49 -13.64
CA PRO A 294 12.93 22.87 -13.99
C PRO A 294 13.28 23.86 -12.86
N LYS A 295 13.31 23.39 -11.61
CA LYS A 295 13.65 24.22 -10.44
C LYS A 295 15.16 24.25 -10.15
N LYS A 296 15.95 23.37 -10.77
CA LYS A 296 17.41 23.22 -10.55
C LYS A 296 18.08 22.82 -11.88
N PRO A 297 18.41 23.79 -12.75
CA PRO A 297 19.03 23.52 -14.04
C PRO A 297 20.30 22.65 -13.90
N GLY A 298 20.48 21.68 -14.81
CA GLY A 298 21.59 20.72 -14.75
C GLY A 298 21.46 19.59 -13.71
N ALA A 299 20.43 19.59 -12.86
CA ALA A 299 20.14 18.48 -11.94
C ALA A 299 19.07 17.53 -12.53
N PRO A 300 19.13 16.22 -12.24
CA PRO A 300 18.08 15.29 -12.66
C PRO A 300 16.74 15.63 -12.00
N HIS A 301 15.64 15.20 -12.61
CA HIS A 301 14.32 15.30 -11.99
C HIS A 301 14.29 14.62 -10.62
N ASN A 302 13.45 15.15 -9.70
CA ASN A 302 13.21 14.50 -8.42
C ASN A 302 12.56 13.12 -8.60
N VAL A 303 12.88 12.21 -7.69
CA VAL A 303 12.25 10.87 -7.60
C VAL A 303 10.74 11.00 -7.39
N ARG A 304 9.95 10.19 -8.10
CA ARG A 304 8.53 9.95 -7.83
C ARG A 304 8.34 8.53 -7.32
N LEU A 305 7.70 8.39 -6.16
CA LEU A 305 7.41 7.08 -5.57
C LEU A 305 6.13 6.50 -6.18
N TYR A 306 6.16 5.20 -6.44
CA TYR A 306 5.02 4.40 -6.88
C TYR A 306 4.98 3.13 -6.03
N SER A 307 3.83 2.87 -5.41
CA SER A 307 3.58 1.62 -4.71
C SER A 307 3.67 0.45 -5.70
N ILE A 308 4.39 -0.59 -5.32
CA ILE A 308 4.56 -1.77 -6.16
C ILE A 308 3.24 -2.57 -6.14
N ALA A 309 2.76 -2.92 -7.33
CA ALA A 309 1.49 -3.60 -7.57
C ALA A 309 1.61 -5.12 -7.74
N SER A 310 2.84 -5.65 -7.71
CA SER A 310 3.16 -7.08 -7.80
C SER A 310 3.65 -7.64 -6.47
N THR A 311 3.70 -8.97 -6.39
CA THR A 311 4.40 -9.70 -5.33
C THR A 311 5.90 -9.61 -5.54
N ARG A 312 6.70 -10.03 -4.56
CA ARG A 312 8.17 -10.13 -4.68
C ARG A 312 8.64 -11.01 -5.85
N TYR A 313 7.78 -11.91 -6.33
CA TYR A 313 8.04 -12.77 -7.48
C TYR A 313 7.70 -12.12 -8.82
N GLY A 314 7.02 -10.97 -8.81
CA GLY A 314 6.58 -10.28 -10.02
C GLY A 314 5.44 -10.99 -10.74
N ASP A 315 4.99 -10.42 -11.85
CA ASP A 315 3.85 -10.97 -12.59
C ASP A 315 4.19 -12.21 -13.43
N PHE A 316 5.48 -12.49 -13.59
CA PHE A 316 6.01 -13.69 -14.25
C PHE A 316 6.44 -14.79 -13.26
N PHE A 317 6.29 -14.56 -11.95
CA PHE A 317 6.61 -15.54 -10.90
C PHE A 317 8.08 -16.01 -10.88
N ASP A 318 9.00 -15.15 -11.33
CA ASP A 318 10.42 -15.43 -11.52
C ASP A 318 11.36 -14.55 -10.67
N GLY A 319 10.80 -13.62 -9.89
CA GLY A 319 11.56 -12.72 -9.01
C GLY A 319 12.36 -11.64 -9.74
N LYS A 320 12.20 -11.52 -11.07
CA LYS A 320 12.97 -10.57 -11.89
C LYS A 320 12.21 -9.31 -12.22
N THR A 321 10.90 -9.31 -11.99
CA THR A 321 10.04 -8.21 -12.41
C THR A 321 9.31 -7.54 -11.24
N ALA A 322 8.90 -6.30 -11.46
CA ALA A 322 8.02 -5.54 -10.60
C ALA A 322 6.99 -4.80 -11.44
N SER A 323 5.78 -4.65 -10.91
CA SER A 323 4.71 -3.97 -11.62
C SER A 323 4.29 -2.70 -10.89
N LEU A 324 4.00 -1.63 -11.63
CA LEU A 324 3.47 -0.37 -11.10
C LEU A 324 2.06 -0.12 -11.62
N CYS A 325 1.20 0.46 -10.79
CA CYS A 325 -0.13 0.95 -11.17
C CYS A 325 -0.10 2.47 -11.24
N VAL A 326 -0.07 3.04 -12.44
CA VAL A 326 0.24 4.45 -12.67
C VAL A 326 -0.93 5.17 -13.32
N ARG A 327 -1.48 6.17 -12.63
CA ARG A 327 -2.46 7.10 -13.21
C ARG A 327 -1.73 8.24 -13.92
N ARG A 328 -2.10 8.52 -15.17
CA ARG A 328 -1.63 9.71 -15.87
C ARG A 328 -2.14 10.97 -15.18
N ALA A 329 -1.23 11.90 -14.94
CA ALA A 329 -1.56 13.24 -14.48
C ALA A 329 -1.60 14.15 -15.71
N VAL A 330 -2.81 14.41 -16.21
CA VAL A 330 -3.06 15.31 -17.34
C VAL A 330 -3.72 16.57 -16.81
N TYR A 331 -3.22 17.72 -17.25
CA TYR A 331 -3.80 19.01 -16.90
C TYR A 331 -4.81 19.43 -17.96
N TYR A 332 -6.00 19.82 -17.50
CA TYR A 332 -7.01 20.47 -18.31
C TYR A 332 -7.28 21.84 -17.70
N ASP A 333 -7.27 22.87 -18.54
CA ASP A 333 -7.64 24.22 -18.13
C ASP A 333 -9.08 24.24 -17.61
N PRO A 334 -9.34 24.78 -16.40
CA PRO A 334 -10.64 24.66 -15.75
C PRO A 334 -11.76 25.44 -16.45
N GLU A 335 -11.43 26.49 -17.21
CA GLU A 335 -12.42 27.33 -17.91
C GLU A 335 -12.72 26.78 -19.30
N THR A 336 -11.66 26.45 -20.05
CA THR A 336 -11.77 26.06 -21.47
C THR A 336 -11.82 24.55 -21.67
N GLY A 337 -11.45 23.76 -20.66
CA GLY A 337 -11.32 22.30 -20.75
C GLY A 337 -10.19 21.83 -21.68
N LYS A 338 -9.35 22.74 -22.19
CA LYS A 338 -8.26 22.41 -23.11
C LYS A 338 -7.08 21.79 -22.35
N GLU A 339 -6.49 20.77 -22.96
CA GLU A 339 -5.26 20.17 -22.43
C GLU A 339 -4.08 21.12 -22.63
N ASP A 340 -3.22 21.20 -21.61
CA ASP A 340 -1.91 21.86 -21.69
C ASP A 340 -0.80 20.86 -21.38
N PRO A 341 -0.14 20.30 -22.41
CA PRO A 341 0.92 19.30 -22.23
C PRO A 341 2.09 19.78 -21.36
N SER A 342 2.34 21.09 -21.28
CA SER A 342 3.43 21.65 -20.47
C SER A 342 3.18 21.54 -18.96
N LYS A 343 1.92 21.36 -18.56
CA LYS A 343 1.47 21.21 -17.17
C LYS A 343 1.19 19.75 -16.79
N ASN A 344 1.37 18.81 -17.72
CA ASN A 344 1.22 17.39 -17.45
C ASN A 344 2.29 16.88 -16.47
N GLY A 345 1.94 15.87 -15.68
CA GLY A 345 2.87 15.24 -14.75
C GLY A 345 3.97 14.50 -15.51
N VAL A 346 5.21 14.95 -15.35
CA VAL A 346 6.38 14.42 -16.09
C VAL A 346 6.51 12.90 -15.96
N CYS A 347 6.59 12.38 -14.73
CA CYS A 347 6.91 10.98 -14.49
C CYS A 347 5.77 10.01 -14.84
N SER A 348 4.52 10.38 -14.53
CA SER A 348 3.38 9.50 -14.82
C SER A 348 3.12 9.39 -16.33
N ASN A 349 3.28 10.48 -17.08
CA ASN A 349 3.17 10.40 -18.54
C ASN A 349 4.35 9.63 -19.15
N PHE A 350 5.60 9.93 -18.76
CA PHE A 350 6.78 9.16 -19.18
C PHE A 350 6.58 7.64 -19.02
N LEU A 351 6.11 7.22 -17.84
CA LEU A 351 5.85 5.83 -17.52
C LEU A 351 4.77 5.21 -18.42
N CYS A 352 3.63 5.87 -18.56
CA CYS A 352 2.53 5.36 -19.38
C CYS A 352 2.82 5.44 -20.90
N ASP A 353 3.72 6.33 -21.33
CA ASP A 353 4.15 6.45 -22.74
C ASP A 353 5.23 5.44 -23.12
N SER A 354 5.92 4.87 -22.13
CA SER A 354 7.02 3.94 -22.32
C SER A 354 6.62 2.71 -23.15
N LYS A 355 7.63 2.09 -23.77
CA LYS A 355 7.50 0.91 -24.63
C LYS A 355 8.39 -0.22 -24.16
N PRO A 356 8.07 -1.49 -24.51
CA PRO A 356 8.96 -2.62 -24.25
C PRO A 356 10.38 -2.34 -24.73
N GLY A 357 11.37 -2.53 -23.84
CA GLY A 357 12.78 -2.27 -24.08
C GLY A 357 13.28 -0.89 -23.63
N ASP A 358 12.40 0.06 -23.32
CA ASP A 358 12.80 1.37 -22.80
C ASP A 358 13.52 1.22 -21.46
N LYS A 359 14.53 2.07 -21.24
CA LYS A 359 15.31 2.10 -19.99
C LYS A 359 14.68 3.06 -18.99
N ILE A 360 14.69 2.68 -17.73
CA ILE A 360 14.12 3.46 -16.63
C ILE A 360 15.08 3.48 -15.43
N GLN A 361 15.26 4.66 -14.84
CA GLN A 361 16.06 4.84 -13.64
C GLN A 361 15.21 4.60 -12.38
N ILE A 362 15.57 3.58 -11.61
CA ILE A 362 14.85 3.13 -10.41
C ILE A 362 15.72 3.29 -9.17
N THR A 363 15.06 3.65 -8.08
CA THR A 363 15.61 3.80 -6.74
C THR A 363 14.74 3.04 -5.75
N GLY A 364 15.26 2.80 -4.55
CA GLY A 364 14.59 2.03 -3.51
C GLY A 364 15.02 0.55 -3.51
N PRO A 365 14.11 -0.39 -3.15
CA PRO A 365 12.75 -0.13 -2.65
C PRO A 365 12.74 0.70 -1.37
N SER A 366 11.59 1.28 -1.01
CA SER A 366 11.42 2.08 0.20
C SER A 366 10.04 1.86 0.82
N GLY A 367 9.90 2.26 2.09
CA GLY A 367 8.64 2.13 2.83
C GLY A 367 8.59 0.86 3.70
N LYS A 368 7.95 1.00 4.86
CA LYS A 368 7.66 -0.07 5.82
C LYS A 368 6.22 -0.08 6.35
N VAL A 369 5.49 1.02 6.15
CA VAL A 369 4.14 1.20 6.73
C VAL A 369 3.16 0.19 6.18
N MET A 370 3.29 -0.11 4.89
CA MET A 370 2.44 -1.05 4.16
C MET A 370 3.14 -2.41 3.99
N LEU A 371 3.90 -2.88 4.98
CA LEU A 371 4.35 -4.27 4.95
C LEU A 371 3.25 -5.18 5.48
N LEU A 372 3.07 -6.33 4.85
CA LEU A 372 2.10 -7.32 5.29
C LEU A 372 2.59 -8.02 6.58
N PRO A 373 1.83 -7.96 7.70
CA PRO A 373 2.10 -8.76 8.88
C PRO A 373 1.79 -10.23 8.59
N GLU A 374 2.82 -11.06 8.52
CA GLU A 374 2.70 -12.50 8.19
C GLU A 374 2.85 -13.41 9.42
N SER A 375 2.98 -12.84 10.63
CA SER A 375 3.20 -13.63 11.85
C SER A 375 2.02 -14.51 12.23
N ASP A 376 0.79 -14.09 11.88
CA ASP A 376 -0.42 -14.88 12.06
C ASP A 376 -1.07 -15.14 10.68
N PRO A 377 -1.05 -16.39 10.18
CA PRO A 377 -1.66 -16.74 8.89
C PRO A 377 -3.20 -16.62 8.90
N ASN A 378 -3.83 -16.54 10.08
CA ASN A 378 -5.28 -16.37 10.25
C ASN A 378 -5.69 -14.91 10.46
N ALA A 379 -4.75 -13.96 10.39
CA ALA A 379 -5.02 -12.55 10.60
C ALA A 379 -6.09 -12.04 9.61
N THR A 380 -6.90 -11.08 10.07
CA THR A 380 -7.85 -10.38 9.22
C THR A 380 -7.20 -9.11 8.67
N HIS A 381 -7.29 -8.88 7.36
CA HIS A 381 -6.76 -7.71 6.67
C HIS A 381 -7.89 -6.97 5.94
N ILE A 382 -8.24 -5.77 6.42
CA ILE A 382 -9.22 -4.87 5.82
C ILE A 382 -8.45 -3.83 4.99
N MET A 383 -8.62 -3.87 3.67
CA MET A 383 -7.84 -3.10 2.70
C MET A 383 -8.73 -2.05 2.04
N ILE A 384 -8.44 -0.76 2.24
CA ILE A 384 -9.27 0.33 1.72
C ILE A 384 -8.47 1.14 0.71
N ALA A 385 -8.85 1.02 -0.56
CA ALA A 385 -8.19 1.65 -1.70
C ALA A 385 -9.05 2.72 -2.37
N THR A 386 -8.40 3.77 -2.87
CA THR A 386 -8.97 4.64 -3.91
C THR A 386 -8.04 4.72 -5.12
N GLY A 387 -8.56 4.44 -6.31
CA GLY A 387 -7.79 4.45 -7.56
C GLY A 387 -6.51 3.62 -7.48
N THR A 388 -5.35 4.23 -7.79
CA THR A 388 -4.03 3.56 -7.77
C THR A 388 -3.59 3.06 -6.40
N GLY A 389 -4.27 3.45 -5.32
CA GLY A 389 -4.07 2.90 -3.98
C GLY A 389 -4.34 1.40 -3.86
N VAL A 390 -4.92 0.77 -4.88
CA VAL A 390 -5.10 -0.69 -4.95
C VAL A 390 -3.78 -1.45 -5.15
N ALA A 391 -2.70 -0.78 -5.58
CA ALA A 391 -1.42 -1.39 -5.90
C ALA A 391 -0.88 -2.35 -4.81
N PRO A 392 -0.64 -1.91 -3.55
CA PRO A 392 -0.13 -2.82 -2.53
C PRO A 392 -1.04 -4.02 -2.27
N TYR A 393 -2.36 -3.83 -2.39
CA TYR A 393 -3.35 -4.88 -2.13
C TYR A 393 -3.40 -5.93 -3.24
N ARG A 394 -3.11 -5.57 -4.50
CA ARG A 394 -2.90 -6.57 -5.54
C ARG A 394 -1.73 -7.50 -5.18
N GLY A 395 -0.62 -6.95 -4.68
CA GLY A 395 0.51 -7.72 -4.17
C GLY A 395 0.11 -8.64 -3.00
N TYR A 396 -0.61 -8.10 -2.00
CA TYR A 396 -1.08 -8.90 -0.88
C TYR A 396 -1.97 -10.07 -1.33
N LEU A 397 -2.96 -9.80 -2.17
CA LEU A 397 -3.97 -10.78 -2.58
C LEU A 397 -3.37 -11.87 -3.47
N ARG A 398 -2.43 -11.54 -4.36
CA ARG A 398 -1.69 -12.57 -5.11
C ARG A 398 -0.91 -13.48 -4.18
N ARG A 399 -0.20 -12.92 -3.20
CA ARG A 399 0.53 -13.69 -2.20
C ARG A 399 -0.38 -14.58 -1.35
N MET A 400 -1.53 -14.06 -0.93
CA MET A 400 -2.52 -14.80 -0.14
C MET A 400 -3.18 -15.92 -0.93
N PHE A 401 -3.62 -15.67 -2.16
CA PHE A 401 -4.54 -16.54 -2.89
C PHE A 401 -3.98 -17.16 -4.16
N MET A 402 -3.12 -16.45 -4.91
CA MET A 402 -2.62 -16.91 -6.20
C MET A 402 -1.35 -17.75 -6.09
N GLU A 403 -0.40 -17.34 -5.26
CA GLU A 403 0.95 -17.93 -5.21
C GLU A 403 1.04 -19.09 -4.25
N ASN A 404 1.82 -20.10 -4.64
CA ASN A 404 2.21 -21.23 -3.81
C ASN A 404 3.55 -20.91 -3.15
N VAL A 405 3.49 -20.28 -1.98
CA VAL A 405 4.66 -20.00 -1.16
C VAL A 405 4.75 -21.08 -0.06
N PRO A 406 5.74 -22.00 -0.13
CA PRO A 406 5.96 -23.01 0.89
C PRO A 406 5.90 -22.47 2.32
N ASN A 407 5.17 -23.16 3.19
CA ASN A 407 4.98 -22.82 4.61
C ASN A 407 4.34 -21.45 4.89
N LYS A 408 3.80 -20.77 3.86
CA LYS A 408 3.05 -19.52 3.98
C LYS A 408 1.69 -19.68 3.32
N THR A 409 0.74 -20.20 4.10
CA THR A 409 -0.65 -20.33 3.67
C THR A 409 -1.50 -19.34 4.45
N PHE A 410 -2.17 -18.46 3.73
CA PHE A 410 -3.17 -17.58 4.32
C PHE A 410 -4.47 -18.34 4.56
N SER A 411 -5.01 -18.23 5.76
CA SER A 411 -6.27 -18.86 6.18
C SER A 411 -7.20 -17.91 6.94
N GLY A 412 -6.82 -16.62 7.02
CA GLY A 412 -7.63 -15.56 7.61
C GLY A 412 -8.67 -14.98 6.67
N LEU A 413 -9.09 -13.75 6.94
CA LEU A 413 -10.03 -12.99 6.11
C LEU A 413 -9.33 -11.80 5.47
N ALA A 414 -9.38 -11.71 4.14
CA ALA A 414 -8.95 -10.56 3.37
C ALA A 414 -10.19 -9.84 2.82
N TRP A 415 -10.34 -8.55 3.13
CA TRP A 415 -11.50 -7.78 2.70
C TRP A 415 -11.07 -6.50 2.00
N LEU A 416 -11.29 -6.44 0.68
CA LEU A 416 -10.95 -5.29 -0.16
C LEU A 416 -12.15 -4.37 -0.36
N PHE A 417 -11.97 -3.08 -0.07
CA PHE A 417 -12.85 -1.99 -0.46
C PHE A 417 -12.16 -1.15 -1.52
N LEU A 418 -12.76 -1.02 -2.70
CA LEU A 418 -12.19 -0.26 -3.82
C LEU A 418 -13.12 0.87 -4.28
N GLY A 419 -12.66 2.11 -4.10
CA GLY A 419 -13.31 3.30 -4.63
C GLY A 419 -12.74 3.72 -5.97
N VAL A 420 -13.60 3.81 -6.99
CA VAL A 420 -13.25 4.32 -8.32
C VAL A 420 -14.33 5.27 -8.85
N ALA A 421 -14.06 5.89 -9.99
CA ALA A 421 -15.01 6.83 -10.59
C ALA A 421 -16.26 6.11 -11.14
N ASN A 422 -16.08 5.05 -11.91
CA ASN A 422 -17.13 4.30 -12.60
C ASN A 422 -16.63 2.89 -12.92
N THR A 423 -17.50 2.06 -13.49
CA THR A 423 -17.18 0.67 -13.90
C THR A 423 -15.94 0.60 -14.80
N ASP A 424 -15.81 1.49 -15.78
CA ASP A 424 -14.65 1.55 -16.68
C ASP A 424 -13.34 1.92 -15.95
N SER A 425 -13.42 2.48 -14.74
CA SER A 425 -12.26 2.84 -13.92
C SER A 425 -11.85 1.75 -12.95
N LEU A 426 -12.53 0.60 -12.93
CA LEU A 426 -12.17 -0.52 -12.08
C LEU A 426 -10.78 -1.06 -12.47
N LEU A 427 -9.98 -1.38 -11.47
CA LEU A 427 -8.60 -1.84 -11.64
C LEU A 427 -8.51 -3.28 -11.14
N TYR A 428 -8.05 -4.19 -11.99
CA TYR A 428 -7.87 -5.61 -11.67
C TYR A 428 -9.16 -6.33 -11.20
N ASP A 429 -10.33 -5.86 -11.62
CA ASP A 429 -11.64 -6.39 -11.19
C ASP A 429 -11.80 -7.88 -11.48
N ASP A 430 -11.34 -8.33 -12.65
CA ASP A 430 -11.39 -9.73 -13.06
C ASP A 430 -10.56 -10.62 -12.10
N GLU A 431 -9.40 -10.13 -11.68
CA GLU A 431 -8.50 -10.85 -10.75
C GLU A 431 -9.14 -10.97 -9.36
N PHE A 432 -9.71 -9.88 -8.83
CA PHE A 432 -10.36 -9.89 -7.52
C PHE A 432 -11.68 -10.69 -7.54
N THR A 433 -12.46 -10.57 -8.60
CA THR A 433 -13.70 -11.36 -8.77
C THR A 433 -13.40 -12.86 -8.82
N LYS A 434 -12.26 -13.25 -9.41
CA LYS A 434 -11.78 -14.64 -9.36
C LYS A 434 -11.48 -15.10 -7.94
N TYR A 435 -10.81 -14.29 -7.11
CA TYR A 435 -10.60 -14.65 -5.69
C TYR A 435 -11.91 -14.79 -4.92
N LEU A 436 -12.91 -13.96 -5.20
CA LEU A 436 -14.23 -14.06 -4.55
C LEU A 436 -14.92 -15.39 -4.88
N LYS A 437 -14.73 -15.89 -6.11
CA LYS A 437 -15.25 -17.19 -6.54
C LYS A 437 -14.46 -18.37 -5.98
N ASP A 438 -13.13 -18.27 -5.98
CA ASP A 438 -12.24 -19.37 -5.64
C ASP A 438 -12.03 -19.50 -4.12
N HIS A 439 -12.20 -18.42 -3.36
CA HIS A 439 -12.00 -18.33 -1.90
C HIS A 439 -13.14 -17.56 -1.19
N PRO A 440 -14.42 -17.97 -1.35
CA PRO A 440 -15.57 -17.21 -0.84
C PRO A 440 -15.60 -17.08 0.70
N ASP A 441 -14.94 -17.99 1.42
CA ASP A 441 -14.88 -17.99 2.88
C ASP A 441 -13.74 -17.11 3.44
N ASN A 442 -12.74 -16.78 2.61
CA ASN A 442 -11.54 -16.05 3.02
C ASN A 442 -11.39 -14.68 2.34
N PHE A 443 -12.13 -14.42 1.26
CA PHE A 443 -12.03 -13.16 0.51
C PHE A 443 -13.39 -12.48 0.33
N ARG A 444 -13.41 -11.17 0.62
CA ARG A 444 -14.55 -10.28 0.36
C ARG A 444 -14.11 -9.08 -0.45
N PHE A 445 -15.00 -8.59 -1.31
CA PHE A 445 -14.70 -7.49 -2.20
C PHE A 445 -15.91 -6.60 -2.41
N ASP A 446 -15.77 -5.33 -2.02
CA ASP A 446 -16.80 -4.30 -2.14
C ASP A 446 -16.29 -3.12 -2.98
N LYS A 447 -17.14 -2.65 -3.88
CA LYS A 447 -16.84 -1.56 -4.82
C LYS A 447 -17.68 -0.33 -4.48
N ALA A 448 -17.09 0.85 -4.65
CA ALA A 448 -17.79 2.13 -4.55
C ALA A 448 -17.58 2.92 -5.85
N LEU A 449 -18.66 3.08 -6.65
CA LEU A 449 -18.60 3.72 -7.97
C LEU A 449 -19.15 5.15 -7.89
N SER A 450 -18.27 6.11 -7.59
CA SER A 450 -18.65 7.50 -7.23
C SER A 450 -19.43 8.30 -8.27
N ARG A 451 -19.41 7.92 -9.55
CA ARG A 451 -20.15 8.58 -10.63
C ARG A 451 -21.36 7.77 -11.13
N GLU A 452 -21.58 6.57 -10.61
CA GLU A 452 -22.64 5.66 -11.04
C GLU A 452 -23.61 5.29 -9.90
N GLU A 453 -23.12 5.29 -8.66
CA GLU A 453 -23.88 4.92 -7.46
C GLU A 453 -24.12 6.12 -6.55
N LYS A 454 -25.20 6.06 -5.78
CA LYS A 454 -25.56 7.07 -4.78
C LYS A 454 -25.57 6.47 -3.39
N ASN A 455 -25.07 7.22 -2.41
CA ASN A 455 -25.14 6.85 -1.00
C ASN A 455 -26.55 7.09 -0.42
N LYS A 456 -26.75 6.70 0.84
CA LYS A 456 -28.03 6.85 1.56
C LYS A 456 -28.55 8.29 1.61
N LYS A 457 -27.66 9.29 1.49
CA LYS A 457 -27.98 10.73 1.50
C LYS A 457 -28.24 11.29 0.10
N GLY A 458 -28.22 10.45 -0.95
CA GLY A 458 -28.41 10.86 -2.35
C GLY A 458 -27.17 11.50 -3.00
N GLY A 459 -26.05 11.59 -2.27
CA GLY A 459 -24.76 12.04 -2.79
C GLY A 459 -24.00 10.91 -3.50
N LYS A 460 -22.79 11.21 -3.99
CA LYS A 460 -21.91 10.22 -4.64
C LYS A 460 -21.50 9.11 -3.67
N MET A 461 -21.46 7.87 -4.16
CA MET A 461 -20.96 6.72 -3.39
C MET A 461 -19.44 6.73 -3.28
N TYR A 462 -18.91 6.83 -2.07
CA TYR A 462 -17.49 6.70 -1.77
C TYR A 462 -17.21 5.49 -0.87
N VAL A 463 -15.92 5.18 -0.67
CA VAL A 463 -15.49 4.02 0.14
C VAL A 463 -15.97 4.09 1.58
N GLN A 464 -16.04 5.28 2.16
CA GLN A 464 -16.56 5.46 3.52
C GLN A 464 -18.05 5.10 3.63
N ASP A 465 -18.84 5.32 2.58
CA ASP A 465 -20.24 4.93 2.57
C ASP A 465 -20.37 3.40 2.58
N LYS A 466 -19.49 2.69 1.86
CA LYS A 466 -19.40 1.22 1.93
C LYS A 466 -18.91 0.71 3.28
N ILE A 467 -17.95 1.39 3.90
CA ILE A 467 -17.51 1.07 5.27
C ILE A 467 -18.66 1.23 6.26
N GLU A 468 -19.49 2.26 6.09
CA GLU A 468 -20.68 2.46 6.91
C GLU A 468 -21.73 1.35 6.74
N GLU A 469 -21.90 0.80 5.52
CA GLU A 469 -22.81 -0.34 5.30
C GLU A 469 -22.43 -1.57 6.12
N TYR A 470 -21.14 -1.76 6.41
CA TYR A 470 -20.60 -2.90 7.18
C TYR A 470 -19.96 -2.48 8.51
N SER A 471 -20.34 -1.33 9.04
CA SER A 471 -19.71 -0.69 10.19
C SER A 471 -19.59 -1.61 11.40
N ASP A 472 -20.67 -2.29 11.76
CA ASP A 472 -20.71 -3.18 12.93
C ASP A 472 -19.76 -4.37 12.78
N GLU A 473 -19.67 -4.93 11.58
CA GLU A 473 -18.79 -6.05 11.28
C GLU A 473 -17.33 -5.60 11.28
N ILE A 474 -17.02 -4.47 10.63
CA ILE A 474 -15.68 -3.89 10.62
C ILE A 474 -15.21 -3.58 12.04
N PHE A 475 -16.04 -2.97 12.88
CA PHE A 475 -15.68 -2.67 14.27
C PHE A 475 -15.41 -3.95 15.07
N LYS A 476 -16.25 -4.98 14.91
CA LYS A 476 -16.03 -6.29 15.53
C LYS A 476 -14.71 -6.93 15.09
N LEU A 477 -14.38 -6.85 13.80
CA LEU A 477 -13.10 -7.37 13.28
C LEU A 477 -11.92 -6.60 13.88
N LEU A 478 -12.00 -5.28 13.96
CA LEU A 478 -10.97 -4.42 14.56
C LEU A 478 -10.76 -4.75 16.04
N ASP A 479 -11.83 -4.98 16.80
CA ASP A 479 -11.76 -5.38 18.21
C ASP A 479 -11.11 -6.76 18.38
N ASN A 480 -11.25 -7.65 17.39
CA ASN A 480 -10.64 -8.98 17.36
C ASN A 480 -9.22 -9.01 16.77
N GLY A 481 -8.57 -7.86 16.60
CA GLY A 481 -7.18 -7.82 16.17
C GLY A 481 -6.96 -7.62 14.66
N ALA A 482 -8.00 -7.35 13.87
CA ALA A 482 -7.83 -7.10 12.43
C ALA A 482 -6.89 -5.94 12.15
N HIS A 483 -6.08 -6.06 11.09
CA HIS A 483 -5.31 -4.97 10.52
C HIS A 483 -6.16 -4.23 9.48
N ILE A 484 -6.09 -2.91 9.48
CA ILE A 484 -6.77 -2.04 8.52
C ILE A 484 -5.76 -1.15 7.81
N TYR A 485 -5.88 -1.10 6.49
CA TYR A 485 -4.95 -0.41 5.59
C TYR A 485 -5.69 0.63 4.77
N PHE A 486 -5.06 1.78 4.56
CA PHE A 486 -5.58 2.86 3.72
C PHE A 486 -4.52 3.28 2.72
N CYS A 487 -4.84 3.23 1.43
CA CYS A 487 -3.93 3.65 0.37
C CYS A 487 -4.67 4.36 -0.78
N GLY A 488 -4.03 5.40 -1.32
CA GLY A 488 -4.56 6.20 -2.43
C GLY A 488 -4.43 7.69 -2.20
N LEU A 489 -5.41 8.46 -2.68
CA LEU A 489 -5.39 9.92 -2.60
C LEU A 489 -5.56 10.41 -1.16
N LYS A 490 -4.72 11.36 -0.71
CA LYS A 490 -4.86 12.00 0.62
C LYS A 490 -6.28 12.46 0.96
N GLY A 491 -7.01 12.95 -0.03
CA GLY A 491 -8.40 13.43 0.11
C GLY A 491 -9.42 12.37 0.55
N MET A 492 -9.09 11.07 0.54
CA MET A 492 -10.00 10.03 1.03
C MET A 492 -10.08 9.99 2.57
N MET A 493 -9.01 10.39 3.27
CA MET A 493 -8.91 10.18 4.72
C MET A 493 -9.90 10.99 5.55
N PRO A 494 -10.17 12.28 5.27
CA PRO A 494 -11.13 13.05 6.06
C PRO A 494 -12.52 12.40 6.11
N GLY A 495 -13.09 12.04 4.94
CA GLY A 495 -14.41 11.41 4.88
C GLY A 495 -14.48 10.05 5.56
N ILE A 496 -13.40 9.27 5.52
CA ILE A 496 -13.28 8.00 6.25
C ILE A 496 -13.22 8.25 7.76
N GLN A 497 -12.40 9.21 8.22
CA GLN A 497 -12.29 9.53 9.65
C GLN A 497 -13.62 10.03 10.21
N ASP A 498 -14.32 10.91 9.49
CA ASP A 498 -15.64 11.42 9.89
C ASP A 498 -16.66 10.28 10.00
N THR A 499 -16.62 9.33 9.07
CA THR A 499 -17.53 8.18 9.06
C THR A 499 -17.22 7.22 10.21
N LEU A 500 -15.95 6.86 10.42
CA LEU A 500 -15.54 6.00 11.52
C LEU A 500 -15.82 6.64 12.89
N LYS A 501 -15.61 7.96 13.00
CA LYS A 501 -15.93 8.72 14.20
C LYS A 501 -17.42 8.64 14.52
N ARG A 502 -18.27 8.97 13.55
CA ARG A 502 -19.73 8.91 13.73
C ARG A 502 -20.21 7.51 14.07
N VAL A 503 -19.70 6.49 13.37
CA VAL A 503 -20.03 5.08 13.65
C VAL A 503 -19.64 4.70 15.09
N ALA A 504 -18.45 5.12 15.56
CA ALA A 504 -18.03 4.86 16.93
C ALA A 504 -18.98 5.53 17.94
N GLU A 505 -19.35 6.80 17.70
CA GLU A 505 -20.26 7.55 18.56
C GLU A 505 -21.67 6.93 18.61
N GLU A 506 -22.20 6.48 17.45
CA GLU A 506 -23.48 5.74 17.36
C GLU A 506 -23.45 4.43 18.16
N ARG A 507 -22.27 3.82 18.32
CA ARG A 507 -22.04 2.63 19.15
C ARG A 507 -21.73 2.94 20.61
N GLY A 508 -21.67 4.22 21.00
CA GLY A 508 -21.27 4.64 22.34
C GLY A 508 -19.78 4.46 22.64
N GLU A 509 -18.94 4.34 21.61
CA GLU A 509 -17.48 4.21 21.69
C GLU A 509 -16.80 5.57 21.39
N SER A 510 -15.67 5.85 22.03
CA SER A 510 -14.83 7.01 21.65
C SER A 510 -13.87 6.62 20.52
N TRP A 511 -14.03 7.24 19.36
CA TRP A 511 -13.15 7.00 18.21
C TRP A 511 -11.69 7.33 18.50
N ASP A 512 -11.41 8.43 19.20
CA ASP A 512 -10.03 8.84 19.50
C ASP A 512 -9.30 7.81 20.38
N LEU A 513 -10.00 7.23 21.35
CA LEU A 513 -9.47 6.15 22.18
C LEU A 513 -9.26 4.87 21.35
N LYS A 514 -10.25 4.48 20.53
CA LYS A 514 -10.16 3.30 19.66
C LYS A 514 -9.00 3.42 18.66
N LEU A 515 -8.87 4.56 17.98
CA LEU A 515 -7.79 4.84 17.04
C LEU A 515 -6.42 4.83 17.73
N SER A 516 -6.32 5.41 18.92
CA SER A 516 -5.09 5.35 19.72
C SER A 516 -4.70 3.91 20.07
N GLN A 517 -5.68 3.07 20.42
CA GLN A 517 -5.48 1.64 20.70
C GLN A 517 -5.07 0.88 19.43
N LEU A 518 -5.71 1.11 18.29
CA LEU A 518 -5.36 0.48 17.01
C LEU A 518 -3.93 0.81 16.58
N ARG A 519 -3.49 2.07 16.77
CA ARG A 519 -2.10 2.47 16.51
C ARG A 519 -1.12 1.79 17.46
N LYS A 520 -1.43 1.74 18.76
CA LYS A 520 -0.62 1.05 19.77
C LYS A 520 -0.45 -0.44 19.44
N ASN A 521 -1.52 -1.07 18.95
CA ASN A 521 -1.56 -2.47 18.55
C ASN A 521 -0.98 -2.73 17.14
N LYS A 522 -0.50 -1.70 16.42
CA LYS A 522 -0.01 -1.80 15.04
C LYS A 522 -1.07 -2.37 14.07
N GLN A 523 -2.33 -2.05 14.29
CA GLN A 523 -3.47 -2.45 13.46
C GLN A 523 -3.82 -1.40 12.40
N TRP A 524 -3.35 -0.15 12.56
CA TRP A 524 -3.73 0.98 11.70
C TRP A 524 -2.58 1.39 10.76
N HIS A 525 -2.74 1.17 9.46
CA HIS A 525 -1.70 1.39 8.45
C HIS A 525 -2.18 2.37 7.37
N VAL A 526 -1.47 3.49 7.17
CA VAL A 526 -1.89 4.53 6.22
C VAL A 526 -0.73 4.95 5.34
N GLU A 527 -0.89 4.83 4.02
CA GLU A 527 0.01 5.41 3.03
C GLU A 527 -0.80 6.09 1.92
N VAL A 528 -1.04 7.39 2.11
CA VAL A 528 -1.78 8.24 1.17
C VAL A 528 -0.90 9.36 0.62
N TYR A 529 -1.07 9.71 -0.65
CA TYR A 529 -0.23 10.66 -1.38
C TYR A 529 -1.01 11.80 -2.03
#